data_AF-A0A419KXE9-F1
#
_entry.id   AF-A0A419KXE9-F1
#
_cell.length_a   1.000
_cell.length_b   1.000
_cell.length_c   1.000
_cell.angle_alpha   90.00
_cell.angle_beta   90.00
_cell.angle_gamma   90.00
#
_symmetry.space_group_name_H-M   'P 1'
#
loop_
_entity.id
_entity.type
_entity.pdbx_description
1 polymer ?
#
loop_
_entity_poly.entity_id
_entity_poly.type
_entity_poly.pdbx_seq_one_letter_code
_entity_poly.pdbx_strand_id
1 'polypeptide(L)' 'MPRRGRFWPAIRERAWEIAYQLWAEDFHRSHEENPTLPTRRELREEGYWYLGKVLALREWNEAHRGLREDEPL' A
#
# COMPACT_ATOMS: atom_id res chain seq x y z
N MET A 1 16.22 1.61 12.30
CA MET A 1 16.31 1.82 10.84
C MET A 1 16.29 0.47 10.13
N PRO A 2 15.44 0.24 9.12
CA PRO A 2 15.51 -0.99 8.33
C PRO A 2 16.90 -1.13 7.72
N ARG A 3 17.49 -2.33 7.77
CA ARG A 3 18.82 -2.62 7.21
C ARG A 3 18.83 -2.17 5.74
N ARG A 4 19.79 -1.29 5.40
CA ARG A 4 19.98 -0.69 4.07
C ARG A 4 19.89 -1.80 3.00
N GLY A 5 18.83 -1.78 2.19
CA GLY A 5 18.56 -2.78 1.14
C GLY A 5 17.14 -3.37 1.14
N ARG A 6 16.40 -3.33 2.25
CA ARG A 6 15.04 -3.91 2.33
C ARG A 6 13.88 -2.92 2.22
N PHE A 7 14.16 -1.63 2.05
CA PHE A 7 13.14 -0.60 1.93
C PHE A 7 12.19 -0.85 0.74
N TRP A 8 12.72 -0.91 -0.48
CA TRP A 8 11.89 -1.09 -1.68
C TRP A 8 11.14 -2.43 -1.72
N PRO A 9 11.74 -3.57 -1.31
CA PRO A 9 11.01 -4.81 -1.14
C PRO A 9 9.83 -4.69 -0.16
N ALA A 10 10.04 -4.10 1.02
CA ALA A 10 8.98 -3.93 2.03
C ALA A 10 7.86 -3.01 1.53
N ILE A 11 8.20 -1.88 0.91
CA ILE A 11 7.20 -0.99 0.32
C ILE A 11 6.42 -1.69 -0.80
N ARG A 12 7.08 -2.52 -1.60
CA ARG A 12 6.42 -3.26 -2.69
C ARG A 12 5.45 -4.31 -2.16
N GLU A 13 5.84 -5.04 -1.12
CA GLU A 13 4.96 -6.01 -0.44
C GLU A 13 3.75 -5.31 0.16
N ARG A 14 3.98 -4.24 0.93
CA ARG A 14 2.92 -3.42 1.52
C ARG A 14 1.99 -2.80 0.47
N ALA A 15 2.53 -2.33 -0.64
CA ALA A 15 1.74 -1.79 -1.74
C ALA A 15 0.78 -2.83 -2.34
N TRP A 16 1.18 -4.11 -2.40
CA TRP A 16 0.29 -5.18 -2.85
C TRP A 16 -0.82 -5.45 -1.84
N GLU A 17 -0.49 -5.54 -0.56
CA GLU A 17 -1.51 -5.71 0.50
C GLU A 17 -2.59 -4.62 0.42
N ILE A 18 -2.17 -3.35 0.31
CA ILE A 18 -3.11 -2.22 0.21
C ILE A 18 -3.91 -2.30 -1.09
N ALA A 19 -3.30 -2.68 -2.22
CA ALA A 19 -4.02 -2.83 -3.48
C ALA A 19 -5.13 -3.90 -3.38
N TYR A 20 -4.86 -5.03 -2.71
CA TYR A 20 -5.88 -6.05 -2.45
C TYR A 20 -6.99 -5.55 -1.54
N GLN A 21 -6.65 -4.79 -0.49
CA GLN A 21 -7.63 -4.20 0.42
C GLN A 21 -8.54 -3.20 -0.30
N LEU A 22 -7.98 -2.29 -1.08
CA LEU A 22 -8.74 -1.31 -1.86
C LEU A 22 -9.72 -1.98 -2.83
N TRP A 23 -9.25 -3.01 -3.54
CA TRP A 23 -10.10 -3.77 -4.45
C TRP A 23 -11.21 -4.50 -3.69
N ALA A 24 -10.90 -5.14 -2.55
CA ALA A 24 -11.90 -5.84 -1.76
C ALA A 24 -12.97 -4.87 -1.22
N GLU A 25 -12.57 -3.70 -0.75
CA GLU A 25 -13.48 -2.65 -0.30
C GLU A 25 -14.38 -2.11 -1.43
N ASP A 26 -13.86 -1.98 -2.65
CA ASP A 26 -14.64 -1.55 -3.81
C ASP A 26 -15.60 -2.65 -4.27
N PHE A 27 -15.14 -3.90 -4.28
CA PHE A 27 -15.93 -5.07 -4.61
C PHE A 27 -17.10 -5.24 -3.64
N HIS A 28 -16.86 -5.23 -2.32
CA HIS A 28 -17.88 -5.35 -1.29
C HIS A 28 -18.88 -4.19 -1.28
N ARG A 29 -18.47 -3.00 -1.72
CA ARG A 29 -19.41 -1.87 -1.91
C ARG A 29 -20.38 -2.09 -3.07
N SER A 30 -19.97 -2.87 -4.06
CA SER A 30 -20.70 -3.06 -5.31
C SER A 30 -21.39 -4.43 -5.41
N HIS A 31 -21.03 -5.40 -4.56
CA HIS A 31 -21.49 -6.79 -4.61
C HIS A 31 -21.71 -7.35 -3.20
N GLU A 32 -22.77 -8.14 -3.01
CA GLU A 32 -23.10 -8.81 -1.74
C GLU A 32 -22.32 -10.12 -1.51
N GLU A 33 -21.52 -10.56 -2.49
CA GLU A 33 -20.81 -11.85 -2.47
C GLU A 33 -19.36 -11.74 -2.03
N ASN A 34 -18.77 -12.87 -1.63
CA ASN A 34 -17.34 -12.95 -1.35
C ASN A 34 -16.54 -12.89 -2.66
N PRO A 35 -15.65 -11.90 -2.81
CA PRO A 35 -14.89 -11.72 -4.04
C PRO A 35 -13.97 -12.91 -4.34
N THR A 36 -13.85 -13.28 -5.62
CA THR A 36 -12.70 -14.07 -6.08
C THR A 36 -11.48 -13.15 -6.15
N LEU A 37 -10.45 -13.42 -5.34
CA LEU A 37 -9.23 -12.62 -5.27
C LEU A 37 -8.65 -12.30 -6.66
N PRO A 38 -8.35 -11.03 -6.98
CA PRO A 38 -7.88 -10.62 -8.28
C PRO A 38 -6.42 -11.02 -8.47
N THR A 39 -6.02 -11.16 -9.71
CA THR A 39 -4.63 -11.28 -10.09
C THR A 39 -3.91 -9.94 -9.95
N ARG A 40 -2.58 -10.00 -9.80
CA ARG A 40 -1.73 -8.79 -9.83
C ARG A 40 -1.83 -8.01 -11.14
N ARG A 41 -2.22 -8.65 -12.23
CA ARG A 41 -2.43 -7.99 -13.52
C ARG A 41 -3.68 -7.13 -13.47
N GLU A 42 -4.80 -7.69 -13.03
CA GLU A 42 -6.08 -6.97 -12.88
C GLU A 42 -5.92 -5.78 -11.94
N LEU A 43 -5.28 -5.96 -10.79
CA LEU A 43 -4.98 -4.84 -9.86
C LEU A 43 -4.13 -3.72 -10.48
N ARG A 44 -3.34 -4.02 -11.53
CA ARG A 44 -2.58 -2.98 -12.25
C ARG A 44 -3.42 -2.29 -13.31
N GLU A 45 -4.20 -3.07 -14.05
CA GLU A 45 -5.11 -2.58 -15.09
C GLU A 45 -6.17 -1.66 -14.49
N GLU A 46 -6.67 -2.00 -13.30
CA GLU A 46 -7.66 -1.23 -12.54
C GLU A 46 -7.04 -0.10 -11.68
N GLY A 47 -5.72 0.06 -11.69
CA GLY A 47 -5.03 1.15 -11.00
C GLY A 47 -4.81 0.99 -9.49
N TYR A 48 -5.34 -0.07 -8.87
CA TYR A 48 -5.17 -0.37 -7.44
C TYR A 48 -3.72 -0.48 -7.00
N TRP A 49 -2.84 -1.04 -7.84
CA TRP A 49 -1.41 -1.12 -7.52
C TRP A 49 -0.74 0.25 -7.38
N TYR A 50 -1.12 1.21 -8.23
CA TYR A 50 -0.57 2.56 -8.16
C TYR A 50 -1.01 3.26 -6.87
N LEU A 51 -2.30 3.18 -6.54
CA LEU A 51 -2.85 3.72 -5.29
C LEU A 51 -2.20 3.07 -4.07
N GLY A 52 -2.10 1.73 -4.06
CA GLY A 52 -1.43 0.99 -2.99
C GLY A 52 0.03 1.40 -2.79
N LYS A 53 0.77 1.67 -3.86
CA LYS A 53 2.16 2.18 -3.78
C LYS A 53 2.23 3.56 -3.13
N VAL A 54 1.35 4.48 -3.51
CA VAL A 54 1.30 5.84 -2.95
C VAL A 54 0.98 5.78 -1.45
N LEU A 55 -0.02 4.97 -1.07
CA LEU A 55 -0.42 4.79 0.32
C LEU A 55 0.68 4.13 1.16
N ALA A 56 1.32 3.07 0.67
CA ALA A 56 2.43 2.42 1.39
C ALA A 56 3.59 3.39 1.66
N LEU A 57 3.92 4.27 0.71
CA LEU A 57 4.93 5.30 0.89
C LEU A 57 4.50 6.37 1.90
N ARG A 58 3.22 6.74 1.89
CA ARG A 58 2.64 7.69 2.85
C ARG A 58 2.66 7.13 4.27
N GLU A 59 2.17 5.90 4.47
CA GLU A 59 2.24 5.18 5.75
C GLU A 59 3.67 5.12 6.27
N TRP A 60 4.63 4.78 5.40
CA TRP A 60 6.04 4.76 5.77
C TRP A 60 6.53 6.14 6.21
N ASN A 61 6.21 7.19 5.44
CA ASN A 61 6.63 8.54 5.77
C ASN A 61 6.04 9.02 7.10
N GLU A 62 4.75 8.77 7.35
CA GLU A 62 4.07 9.12 8.60
C GLU A 62 4.68 8.38 9.80
N ALA A 63 4.93 7.08 9.67
CA ALA A 63 5.56 6.28 10.73
C ALA A 63 7.01 6.71 11.06
N HIS A 64 7.69 7.36 10.12
CA HIS A 64 9.08 7.82 10.27
C HIS A 64 9.19 9.34 10.43
N ARG A 65 8.08 10.08 10.43
CA ARG A 65 8.05 11.54 10.56
C ARG A 65 8.53 11.99 11.94
N GLY A 66 8.17 11.27 13.00
CA GLY A 66 8.62 11.52 14.38
C GLY A 66 10.08 11.15 14.67
N LEU A 67 10.82 10.59 13.69
CA LEU A 67 12.27 10.34 13.80
C LEU A 67 13.10 11.50 13.19
N ARG A 68 12.44 12.56 12.71
CA ARG A 68 13.08 13.72 12.06
C ARG A 68 13.07 14.98 12.93
N GLU A 69 12.43 14.96 14.10
CA GLU A 69 12.38 16.11 15.01
C GLU A 69 13.68 16.24 15.82
N ASP A 70 14.76 16.57 15.11
CA ASP A 70 15.96 17.27 15.62
C ASP A 70 16.13 18.56 14.78
N GLU A 71 15.04 19.28 14.51
CA GLU A 71 15.09 20.58 13.84
C GLU A 71 14.88 21.67 14.91
N PRO A 72 15.94 22.39 15.32
CA PRO A 72 15.80 23.47 16.29
C PRO A 72 15.03 24.64 15.63
N LEU A 73 14.04 25.16 16.37
CA LEU A 73 13.37 26.43 16.09
C LEU A 73 14.35 27.61 16.10
#